data_AF-A0A7C4NHU3-F1
#
_entry.id   AF-A0A7C4NHU3-F1
#
_cell.length_a   1.000
_cell.length_b   1.000
_cell.length_c   1.000
_cell.angle_alpha   90.00
_cell.angle_beta   90.00
_cell.angle_gamma   90.00
#
_symmetry.space_group_name_H-M   'P 1'
#
loop_
_entity.id
_entity.type
_entity.pdbx_description
1 polymer ?
#
loop_
_entity_poly.entity_id
_entity_poly.type
_entity_poly.pdbx_seq_one_letter_code
_entity_poly.pdbx_strand_id
1 'polypeptide(L)'
;MKKRALKILSSTTLFALWASTALAITCTPEGELPSDLKELLTTIRNVLAAIGIFIAAIYIILGGYTFITAGGSAEKVETARKQIMYALVGVAIILVAVSVVGIVKSIVC
;
A
#
# COMPACT_ATOMS: atom_id res chain seq x y z
N MET A 1 12.01 -24.89 5.34
CA MET A 1 10.84 -24.03 5.05
C MET A 1 10.58 -22.93 6.09
N LYS A 2 10.82 -23.15 7.39
CA LYS A 2 10.62 -22.15 8.48
C LYS A 2 11.36 -20.80 8.31
N LYS A 3 12.56 -20.80 7.71
CA LYS A 3 13.43 -19.61 7.62
C LYS A 3 12.97 -18.53 6.62
N ARG A 4 12.13 -18.87 5.63
CA ARG A 4 11.65 -17.90 4.62
C ARG A 4 10.41 -17.14 5.09
N ALA A 5 9.45 -17.84 5.72
CA ALA A 5 8.27 -17.20 6.32
C ALA A 5 8.63 -16.22 7.45
N LEU A 6 9.64 -16.58 8.26
CA LEU A 6 10.10 -15.72 9.36
C LEU A 6 10.76 -14.43 8.86
N LYS A 7 11.43 -14.46 7.70
CA LYS A 7 12.05 -13.29 7.07
C LYS A 7 11.01 -12.33 6.46
N ILE A 8 9.87 -12.85 6.02
CA ILE A 8 8.74 -12.06 5.51
C ILE A 8 8.03 -11.34 6.67
N LEU A 9 7.89 -11.99 7.83
CA LEU A 9 7.33 -11.39 9.06
C LEU A 9 8.27 -10.33 9.68
N SER A 10 9.58 -10.50 9.56
CA SER A 10 10.58 -9.49 9.93
C SER A 10 10.57 -8.29 8.97
N SER A 11 10.27 -8.50 7.68
CA SER A 11 10.18 -7.42 6.70
C SER A 11 8.91 -6.58 6.87
N THR A 12 7.78 -7.18 7.25
CA THR A 12 6.54 -6.45 7.53
C THR A 12 6.63 -5.63 8.82
N THR A 13 7.37 -6.10 9.82
CA THR A 13 7.62 -5.35 11.06
C THR A 13 8.60 -4.19 10.85
N LEU A 14 9.63 -4.35 10.00
CA LEU A 14 10.50 -3.25 9.58
C LEU A 14 9.75 -2.16 8.79
N PHE A 15 8.75 -2.55 7.99
CA PHE A 15 7.90 -1.61 7.28
C PHE A 15 6.93 -0.87 8.22
N ALA A 16 6.44 -1.54 9.27
CA ALA A 16 5.64 -0.91 10.32
C ALA A 16 6.46 0.06 11.20
N LEU A 17 7.74 -0.22 11.44
CA LEU A 17 8.67 0.70 12.11
C LEU A 17 8.96 1.95 11.26
N TRP A 18 9.05 1.82 9.94
CA TRP A 18 9.10 2.99 9.05
C TRP A 18 7.78 3.78 9.08
N ALA A 19 6.63 3.10 9.17
CA ALA A 19 5.33 3.75 9.34
C ALA A 19 5.19 4.54 10.66
N SER A 20 5.90 4.13 11.73
CA SER A 20 5.93 4.89 12.99
C SER A 20 6.68 6.23 12.89
N THR A 21 7.49 6.46 11.84
CA THR A 21 8.09 7.79 11.61
C THR A 21 7.09 8.82 11.07
N ALA A 22 5.85 8.43 10.78
CA ALA A 22 4.82 9.33 10.29
C ALA A 22 4.14 10.20 11.36
N LEU A 23 4.46 10.06 12.65
CA LEU A 23 3.83 10.85 13.73
C LEU A 23 4.54 12.18 14.09
N ALA A 24 5.62 12.56 13.41
CA ALA A 24 6.38 13.77 13.77
C ALA A 24 6.66 14.74 12.61
N ILE A 25 5.72 14.92 11.68
CA ILE A 25 5.85 16.01 10.67
C ILE A 25 4.65 16.95 10.79
N THR A 26 4.77 17.89 11.73
CA THR A 26 3.97 19.13 11.80
C THR A 26 4.77 20.26 11.16
N CYS A 27 4.95 20.22 9.85
CA CYS A 27 5.30 21.43 9.11
C CYS A 27 4.26 21.60 8.01
N THR A 28 3.42 22.62 8.17
CA THR A 28 2.47 23.07 7.17
C THR A 28 3.19 24.06 6.26
N PRO A 29 3.49 23.73 5.00
CA PRO A 29 3.90 24.74 4.04
C PRO A 29 2.75 25.75 3.90
N GLU A 30 3.08 27.02 4.12
CA GLU A 30 2.23 28.20 4.00
C GLU A 30 1.97 28.48 2.52
N GLY A 31 1.24 27.57 1.86
CA GLY A 31 0.47 27.88 0.67
C GLY A 31 -0.99 27.94 1.12
N GLU A 32 -1.53 29.13 1.30
CA GLU A 32 -2.95 29.34 1.65
C GLU A 32 -3.84 28.92 0.46
N LEU A 33 -4.00 27.61 0.27
CA LEU A 33 -5.18 27.08 -0.37
C LEU A 33 -6.36 27.37 0.59
N PRO A 34 -7.51 27.87 0.10
CA PRO A 34 -8.68 28.06 0.96
C PRO A 34 -8.97 26.75 1.69
N SER A 35 -9.24 26.84 3.00
CA SER A 35 -9.38 25.69 3.91
C SER A 35 -10.31 24.62 3.36
N ASP A 36 -11.38 25.04 2.68
CA ASP A 36 -12.38 24.18 2.07
C ASP A 36 -11.79 23.27 0.98
N LEU A 37 -10.87 23.78 0.15
CA LEU A 37 -10.24 23.00 -0.91
C LEU A 37 -9.24 21.97 -0.34
N LYS A 38 -8.51 22.34 0.71
CA LYS A 38 -7.56 21.45 1.39
C LYS A 38 -8.27 20.28 2.08
N GLU A 39 -9.42 20.56 2.69
CA GLU A 39 -10.24 19.55 3.36
C GLU A 39 -10.91 18.62 2.36
N LEU A 40 -11.43 19.17 1.26
CA LEU A 40 -11.99 18.39 0.15
C LEU A 40 -10.95 17.47 -0.49
N LEU A 41 -9.75 17.97 -0.80
CA LEU A 41 -8.65 17.16 -1.34
C LEU A 41 -8.20 16.06 -0.37
N THR A 42 -8.13 16.37 0.93
CA THR A 42 -7.76 15.40 1.96
C THR A 42 -8.81 14.30 2.07
N THR A 43 -10.09 14.67 2.02
CA THR A 43 -11.21 13.73 2.06
C THR A 43 -11.21 12.81 0.84
N ILE A 44 -11.07 13.38 -0.36
CA ILE A 44 -10.99 12.61 -1.61
C ILE A 44 -9.81 11.63 -1.56
N ARG A 45 -8.62 12.09 -1.16
CA ARG A 45 -7.44 11.22 -1.02
C ARG A 45 -7.72 10.06 -0.07
N ASN A 46 -8.31 10.32 1.09
CA ASN A 46 -8.55 9.29 2.10
C ASN A 46 -9.58 8.26 1.62
N VAL A 47 -10.65 8.70 0.95
CA VAL A 47 -11.65 7.81 0.34
C VAL A 47 -11.02 6.96 -0.76
N LEU A 48 -10.21 7.56 -1.64
CA LEU A 48 -9.55 6.85 -2.73
C LEU A 48 -8.55 5.81 -2.22
N ALA A 49 -7.80 6.15 -1.16
CA ALA A 49 -6.88 5.22 -0.51
C ALA A 49 -7.62 4.04 0.15
N ALA A 50 -8.74 4.31 0.84
CA ALA A 50 -9.55 3.27 1.46
C ALA A 50 -10.12 2.28 0.43
N ILE A 51 -10.64 2.80 -0.69
CA ILE A 51 -11.16 1.98 -1.80
C ILE A 51 -10.01 1.17 -2.43
N GLY A 52 -8.84 1.78 -2.65
CA GLY A 52 -7.67 1.10 -3.21
C GLY A 52 -7.21 -0.09 -2.37
N ILE A 53 -7.14 0.08 -1.05
CA ILE A 53 -6.76 -1.00 -0.12
C ILE A 53 -7.82 -2.12 -0.12
N PHE A 54 -9.10 -1.77 -0.14
CA PHE A 54 -10.19 -2.74 -0.18
C PHE A 54 -10.16 -3.59 -1.45
N ILE A 55 -9.96 -2.97 -2.61
CA ILE A 55 -9.82 -3.67 -3.89
C ILE A 55 -8.59 -4.59 -3.86
N ALA A 56 -7.45 -4.12 -3.35
CA ALA A 56 -6.25 -4.93 -3.24
C ALA A 56 -6.49 -6.20 -2.38
N ALA A 57 -7.23 -6.08 -1.27
CA ALA A 57 -7.59 -7.22 -0.44
C ALA A 57 -8.42 -8.28 -1.19
N ILE A 58 -9.40 -7.84 -2.00
CA ILE A 58 -10.22 -8.75 -2.82
C ILE A 58 -9.36 -9.51 -3.84
N TYR A 59 -8.45 -8.81 -4.53
CA TYR A 59 -7.57 -9.44 -5.52
C TYR A 59 -6.60 -10.46 -4.88
N ILE A 60 -6.13 -10.22 -3.65
CA ILE A 60 -5.33 -11.19 -2.90
C ILE A 60 -6.15 -12.45 -2.58
N ILE A 61 -7.41 -12.28 -2.15
CA ILE A 61 -8.29 -13.41 -1.82
C ILE A 61 -8.59 -14.24 -3.08
N LEU A 62 -8.97 -13.60 -4.18
CA LEU A 62 -9.26 -14.28 -5.45
C LEU A 62 -8.02 -15.00 -6.00
N GLY A 63 -6.86 -14.32 -6.02
CA GLY A 63 -5.60 -14.93 -6.44
C GLY A 63 -5.19 -16.10 -5.55
N GLY A 64 -5.39 -15.99 -4.24
CA GLY A 64 -5.14 -17.07 -3.29
C GLY A 64 -6.06 -18.28 -3.50
N TYR A 65 -7.34 -18.03 -3.73
CA TYR A 65 -8.32 -19.08 -4.03
C TYR A 65 -7.97 -19.82 -5.33
N THR A 66 -7.65 -19.09 -6.39
CA THR A 66 -7.21 -19.67 -7.67
C THR A 66 -5.89 -20.42 -7.53
N PHE A 67 -4.98 -19.98 -6.65
CA PHE A 67 -3.71 -20.68 -6.39
C PHE A 67 -3.92 -22.04 -5.73
N ILE A 68 -4.81 -22.12 -4.73
CA ILE A 68 -5.10 -23.36 -4.00
C ILE A 68 -5.88 -24.34 -4.89
N THR A 69 -6.81 -23.84 -5.70
CA THR A 69 -7.67 -24.66 -6.58
C THR A 69 -7.00 -25.06 -7.91
N ALA A 70 -5.78 -24.58 -8.19
CA ALA A 70 -5.10 -24.82 -9.47
C ALA A 70 -4.77 -26.30 -9.77
N GLY A 71 -4.77 -27.18 -8.76
CA GLY A 71 -4.70 -28.64 -8.95
C GLY A 71 -3.47 -29.16 -9.72
N GLY A 72 -2.41 -28.36 -9.87
CA GLY A 72 -1.22 -28.70 -10.64
C GLY A 72 -1.22 -28.22 -12.10
N SER A 73 -2.27 -27.56 -12.58
CA SER A 73 -2.26 -26.93 -13.90
C SER A 73 -1.37 -25.68 -13.91
N ALA A 74 -0.31 -25.69 -14.73
CA ALA A 74 0.69 -24.61 -14.77
C ALA A 74 0.07 -23.25 -15.09
N GLU A 75 -0.93 -23.23 -15.98
CA GLU A 75 -1.62 -22.01 -16.42
C GLU A 75 -2.38 -21.30 -15.29
N LYS A 76 -3.08 -22.06 -14.43
CA LYS A 76 -3.84 -21.49 -13.30
C LYS A 76 -2.90 -20.99 -12.20
N VAL A 77 -1.78 -21.69 -11.98
CA VAL A 77 -0.73 -21.26 -11.04
C VAL A 77 -0.08 -19.96 -11.50
N GLU A 78 0.21 -19.83 -12.80
CA GLU A 78 0.81 -18.61 -13.35
C GLU A 78 -0.17 -17.44 -13.25
N THR A 79 -1.43 -17.65 -13.60
CA THR A 79 -2.48 -16.63 -13.51
C THR A 79 -2.67 -16.15 -12.07
N ALA A 80 -2.73 -17.06 -11.11
CA ALA A 80 -2.85 -16.74 -9.69
C ALA A 80 -1.63 -15.94 -9.18
N ARG A 81 -0.41 -16.31 -9.61
CA ARG A 81 0.80 -15.53 -9.26
C ARG A 81 0.75 -14.13 -9.84
N LYS A 82 0.34 -13.95 -11.09
CA LYS A 82 0.20 -12.63 -11.71
C LYS A 82 -0.81 -11.77 -10.95
N GLN A 83 -1.96 -12.33 -10.57
CA GLN A 83 -2.97 -11.62 -9.77
C GLN A 83 -2.42 -11.16 -8.41
N ILE A 84 -1.68 -12.02 -7.69
CA ILE A 84 -1.06 -11.65 -6.41
C ILE A 84 0.01 -10.59 -6.62
N MET A 85 0.83 -10.68 -7.68
CA MET A 85 1.83 -9.66 -7.99
C MET A 85 1.19 -8.31 -8.30
N TYR A 86 0.10 -8.26 -9.05
CA TYR A 86 -0.60 -7.01 -9.31
C TYR A 86 -1.22 -6.40 -8.04
N ALA A 87 -1.77 -7.23 -7.15
CA ALA A 87 -2.26 -6.76 -5.86
C ALA A 87 -1.12 -6.17 -5.00
N LEU A 88 0.05 -6.83 -5.00
CA LEU A 88 1.24 -6.37 -4.28
C LEU A 88 1.77 -5.04 -4.83
N VAL A 89 1.81 -4.90 -6.16
CA VAL A 89 2.21 -3.66 -6.83
C VAL A 89 1.25 -2.52 -6.51
N GLY A 90 -0.06 -2.77 -6.47
CA GLY A 90 -1.05 -1.77 -6.08
C GLY A 90 -0.83 -1.23 -4.66
N VAL A 91 -0.57 -2.12 -3.69
CA VAL A 91 -0.23 -1.72 -2.32
C VAL A 91 1.10 -0.97 -2.27
N ALA A 92 2.12 -1.43 -3.01
CA ALA A 92 3.41 -0.76 -3.07
C ALA A 92 3.29 0.67 -3.61
N ILE A 93 2.45 0.92 -4.63
CA ILE A 93 2.22 2.26 -5.17
C ILE A 93 1.59 3.18 -4.12
N ILE A 94 0.61 2.71 -3.35
CA ILE A 94 -0.02 3.49 -2.28
C ILE A 94 1.03 3.90 -1.23
N LEU A 95 1.90 2.96 -0.85
CA LEU A 95 2.98 3.21 0.10
C LEU A 95 4.00 4.23 -0.42
N VAL A 96 4.38 4.11 -1.70
CA VAL A 96 5.29 5.06 -2.34
C VAL A 96 4.65 6.44 -2.43
N ALA A 97 3.36 6.55 -2.77
CA ALA A 97 2.67 7.83 -2.83
C ALA A 97 2.69 8.57 -1.49
N VAL A 98 2.45 7.87 -0.38
CA VAL A 98 2.54 8.45 0.97
C VAL A 98 3.98 8.85 1.31
N SER A 99 4.97 8.02 0.92
CA SER A 99 6.40 8.29 1.15
C SER A 99 6.87 9.58 0.47
N VAL A 100 6.50 9.77 -0.80
CA VAL A 100 6.93 10.91 -1.61
C VAL A 100 6.33 12.19 -1.07
N VAL A 101 5.05 12.18 -0.67
CA VAL A 101 4.42 13.33 -0.03
C VAL A 101 5.11 13.70 1.27
N GLY A 102 5.56 12.71 2.06
CA GLY A 102 6.35 12.94 3.27
C GLY A 102 7.69 13.61 2.98
N ILE A 103 8.42 13.10 1.99
CA ILE A 103 9.74 13.64 1.59
C ILE A 103 9.62 15.06 1.03
N VAL A 104 8.62 15.33 0.19
CA VAL A 104 8.40 16.68 -0.34
C VAL A 104 8.09 17.66 0.78
N LYS A 105 7.26 17.27 1.75
CA LYS A 105 6.97 18.10 2.93
C LYS A 105 8.21 18.39 3.77
N SER A 106 9.12 17.43 3.92
CA SER A 106 10.36 17.63 4.69
C SER A 106 11.45 18.42 3.97
N ILE A 107 11.31 18.66 2.66
CA ILE A 107 12.24 19.50 1.88
C ILE A 107 11.71 20.94 1.79
N VAL A 108 10.38 21.09 1.69
CA VAL A 108 9.71 22.40 1.60
C VAL A 108 9.62 23.09 2.96
N CYS A 109 9.85 22.36 4.06
CA CYS A 109 9.94 22.87 5.41
C CYS A 109 11.34 22.64 5.97
#